data_AF-A0A7C2JRS7-F1
#
_entry.id   AF-A0A7C2JRS7-F1
#
_cell.length_a   1.000
_cell.length_b   1.000
_cell.length_c   1.000
_cell.angle_alpha   90.00
_cell.angle_beta   90.00
_cell.angle_gamma   90.00
#
_symmetry.space_group_name_H-M   'P 1'
#
loop_
_entity.id
_entity.type
_entity.pdbx_description
1 polymer ?
#
loop_
_entity_poly.entity_id
_entity_poly.type
_entity_poly.pdbx_seq_one_letter_code
_entity_poly.pdbx_strand_id
1 'polypeptide(L)'
;MSSLARLFARCGVNALRVLLLSTVLLGVTSAQAPEDLPAGAGDAAGWNFDDEEEEAVPTLLDLASEQAVDIGLFVAFATLAMVSFLRKSVPLKYVTLVAAVLYMGVYKSQLISIVNVFGVLGGGAAAANAGLSGEEPVTAAAIGAALTSSLPPFAYSLAWYAFAIFTVVTTIVWGRVYCGRICAFGALTQLLDAVVPKRFQIEIPAALERRASYVKYGILFGAIGLYFATREIAFYRYIEPFWLFTFDATPVLWIMVGVLLVASIFVRNLYCRFLCPLGAALGLVSKATTVLPIKRWSECSQCALCEKTCEWGAIRERQILKTECVRCDDCEILYDDKERCPHWLLELKRKARAAEAPGAQLR
;
A
#
# COMPACT_ATOMS: atom_id res chain seq x y z
N MET A 1 5.66 -28.49 22.76
CA MET A 1 4.87 -27.57 21.92
C MET A 1 4.41 -26.27 22.63
N SER A 2 4.94 -25.91 23.80
CA SER A 2 4.45 -24.76 24.58
C SER A 2 5.39 -23.53 24.63
N SER A 3 6.63 -23.60 24.12
CA SER A 3 7.60 -22.50 24.20
C SER A 3 7.57 -21.55 22.99
N LEU A 4 7.40 -22.08 21.77
CA LEU A 4 7.35 -21.27 20.53
C LEU A 4 6.04 -20.48 20.39
N ALA A 5 4.90 -21.04 20.79
CA ALA A 5 3.63 -20.30 20.83
C ALA A 5 3.65 -19.13 21.82
N ARG A 6 4.35 -19.30 22.97
CA ARG A 6 4.60 -18.23 23.93
C ARG A 6 5.58 -17.18 23.39
N LEU A 7 6.53 -17.57 22.54
CA LEU A 7 7.45 -16.65 21.89
C LEU A 7 6.75 -15.78 20.82
N PHE A 8 5.87 -16.38 20.00
CA PHE A 8 5.07 -15.64 19.01
C PHE A 8 4.03 -14.72 19.67
N ALA A 9 3.39 -15.17 20.76
CA ALA A 9 2.48 -14.32 21.54
C ALA A 9 3.22 -13.14 22.22
N ARG A 10 4.42 -13.37 22.78
CA ARG A 10 5.26 -12.31 23.36
C ARG A 10 5.81 -11.35 22.31
N CYS A 11 6.12 -11.82 21.10
CA CYS A 11 6.61 -10.97 20.02
C CYS A 11 5.50 -10.07 19.45
N GLY A 12 4.27 -10.57 19.33
CA GLY A 12 3.10 -9.76 18.93
C GLY A 12 2.70 -8.70 19.97
N VAL A 13 2.79 -9.02 21.26
CA VAL A 13 2.51 -8.06 22.36
C VAL A 13 3.64 -7.04 22.51
N ASN A 14 4.91 -7.44 22.30
CA ASN A 14 6.03 -6.50 22.31
C ASN A 14 6.05 -5.60 21.07
N ALA A 15 5.65 -6.09 19.89
CA ALA A 15 5.48 -5.24 18.71
C ALA A 15 4.33 -4.23 18.89
N LEU A 16 3.22 -4.66 19.51
CA LEU A 16 2.12 -3.76 19.87
C LEU A 16 2.53 -2.74 20.95
N ARG A 17 3.37 -3.14 21.93
CA ARG A 17 3.96 -2.22 22.91
C ARG A 17 4.97 -1.27 22.30
N VAL A 18 5.79 -1.69 21.34
CA VAL A 18 6.75 -0.83 20.62
C VAL A 18 6.01 0.14 19.69
N LEU A 19 4.91 -0.28 19.06
CA LEU A 19 4.01 0.59 18.29
C LEU A 19 3.26 1.59 19.20
N LEU A 20 2.77 1.15 20.37
CA LEU A 20 2.16 2.04 21.36
C LEU A 20 3.18 3.01 21.99
N LEU A 21 4.40 2.57 22.24
CA LEU A 21 5.50 3.40 22.75
C LEU A 21 5.97 4.42 21.71
N SER A 22 5.98 4.07 20.42
CA SER A 22 6.30 5.03 19.35
C SER A 22 5.17 6.03 19.10
N THR A 23 3.89 5.66 19.31
CA THR A 23 2.78 6.62 19.31
C THR A 23 2.78 7.56 20.52
N VAL A 24 3.31 7.12 21.69
CA VAL A 24 3.45 7.97 22.89
C VAL A 24 4.69 8.85 22.80
N LEU A 25 5.82 8.37 22.25
CA LEU A 25 7.04 9.17 22.07
C LEU A 25 6.90 10.30 21.05
N LEU A 26 6.03 10.14 20.05
CA LEU A 26 5.67 11.22 19.12
C LEU A 26 4.70 12.25 19.74
N GLY A 27 4.09 11.95 20.90
CA GLY A 27 3.15 12.84 21.59
C GLY A 27 3.73 13.67 22.74
N VAL A 28 5.01 13.48 23.12
CA VAL A 28 5.60 14.10 24.33
C VAL A 28 6.71 15.11 24.03
N THR A 29 7.09 15.33 22.76
CA THR A 29 8.18 16.27 22.41
C THR A 29 7.77 17.74 22.24
N SER A 30 6.52 18.11 22.58
CA SER A 30 6.05 19.50 22.50
C SER A 30 5.99 20.24 23.84
N ALA A 31 6.94 19.99 24.75
CA ALA A 31 6.96 20.65 26.05
C ALA A 31 8.37 21.14 26.43
N GLN A 32 8.77 22.28 25.91
CA GLN A 32 9.68 23.22 26.60
C GLN A 32 9.65 24.59 25.92
N ALA A 33 8.93 25.52 26.56
CA ALA A 33 9.16 26.95 26.43
C ALA A 33 10.50 27.32 27.11
N PRO A 34 11.13 28.42 26.69
CA PRO A 34 11.90 29.25 27.61
C PRO A 34 11.30 30.66 27.69
N GLU A 35 10.98 31.07 28.92
CA GLU A 35 10.74 32.45 29.32
C GLU A 35 12.08 33.23 29.41
N ASP A 36 11.95 34.55 29.26
CA ASP A 36 12.79 35.64 29.76
C ASP A 36 14.05 36.10 29.00
N LEU A 37 13.96 37.33 28.46
CA LEU A 37 15.02 38.36 28.47
C LEU A 37 14.38 39.76 28.32
N PRO A 38 14.65 40.74 29.23
CA PRO A 38 13.93 42.01 29.24
C PRO A 38 14.68 43.18 28.56
N ALA A 39 13.86 44.08 28.02
CA ALA A 39 13.97 45.55 27.94
C ALA A 39 15.28 46.21 27.44
N GLY A 40 15.15 46.96 26.32
CA GLY A 40 16.13 47.95 25.87
C GLY A 40 15.53 48.93 24.84
N ALA A 41 15.35 50.17 25.30
CA ALA A 41 14.81 51.37 24.68
C ALA A 41 15.23 51.71 23.22
N GLY A 42 14.38 52.50 22.53
CA GLY A 42 14.73 53.14 21.27
C GLY A 42 13.55 53.69 20.47
N ASP A 43 13.08 54.85 20.89
CA ASP A 43 12.02 55.72 20.33
C ASP A 43 12.17 56.01 18.81
N ALA A 44 11.05 56.04 18.07
CA ALA A 44 10.65 57.16 17.20
C ALA A 44 9.53 56.78 16.21
N ALA A 45 8.39 57.45 16.38
CA ALA A 45 7.50 57.98 15.35
C ALA A 45 7.06 57.07 14.19
N GLY A 46 5.77 56.72 14.19
CA GLY A 46 5.10 56.51 12.91
C GLY A 46 3.77 55.78 12.99
N TRP A 47 2.69 56.56 12.84
CA TRP A 47 1.43 56.14 12.21
C TRP A 47 0.54 55.19 13.00
N ASN A 48 -0.50 55.77 13.62
CA ASN A 48 -1.67 55.08 14.12
C ASN A 48 -2.55 54.70 12.92
N PHE A 49 -2.58 53.41 12.57
CA PHE A 49 -3.64 52.83 11.77
C PHE A 49 -4.49 51.99 12.73
N ASP A 50 -5.69 52.48 13.01
CA ASP A 50 -6.75 51.68 13.60
C ASP A 50 -7.29 50.74 12.50
N ASP A 51 -7.54 49.49 12.87
CA ASP A 51 -8.25 48.45 12.10
C ASP A 51 -7.52 47.81 10.89
N GLU A 52 -6.45 47.07 11.15
CA GLU A 52 -6.13 45.88 10.35
C GLU A 52 -6.09 44.68 11.29
N GLU A 53 -7.11 43.82 11.18
CA GLU A 53 -7.16 42.51 11.81
C GLU A 53 -5.82 41.80 11.58
N GLU A 54 -5.12 41.45 12.66
CA GLU A 54 -4.04 40.48 12.62
C GLU A 54 -4.56 39.24 11.89
N GLU A 55 -4.13 39.03 10.64
CA GLU A 55 -4.20 37.72 10.01
C GLU A 55 -3.29 36.79 10.82
N ALA A 56 -3.85 36.24 11.89
CA ALA A 56 -3.22 35.22 12.69
C ALA A 56 -2.89 34.04 11.76
N VAL A 57 -1.61 33.89 11.43
CA VAL A 57 -1.08 32.67 10.83
C VAL A 57 -1.52 31.53 11.75
N PRO A 58 -2.38 30.60 11.31
CA PRO A 58 -2.94 29.59 12.20
C PRO A 58 -1.81 28.81 12.86
N THR A 59 -1.85 28.70 14.19
CA THR A 59 -0.81 27.99 14.93
C THR A 59 -0.82 26.51 14.55
N LEU A 60 0.35 25.85 14.61
CA LEU A 60 0.50 24.42 14.33
C LEU A 60 -0.48 23.55 15.15
N LEU A 61 -0.92 24.06 16.30
CA LEU A 61 -1.87 23.43 17.22
C LEU A 61 -3.32 23.49 16.71
N ASP A 62 -3.72 24.60 16.10
CA ASP A 62 -5.05 24.76 15.48
C ASP A 62 -5.17 23.90 14.21
N LEU A 63 -4.13 23.91 13.36
CA LEU A 63 -4.02 23.02 12.18
C LEU A 63 -4.00 21.53 12.55
N ALA A 64 -3.36 21.17 13.66
CA ALA A 64 -3.34 19.80 14.16
C ALA A 64 -4.70 19.34 14.69
N SER A 65 -5.48 20.24 15.28
CA SER A 65 -6.80 19.90 15.85
C SER A 65 -7.85 19.59 14.78
N GLU A 66 -7.85 20.32 13.67
CA GLU A 66 -8.76 20.06 12.54
C GLU A 66 -8.38 18.78 11.77
N GLN A 67 -7.08 18.48 11.66
CA GLN A 67 -6.57 17.28 10.99
C GLN A 67 -6.50 16.05 11.91
N ALA A 68 -6.70 16.21 13.23
CA ALA A 68 -6.58 15.13 14.20
C ALA A 68 -7.53 13.96 13.92
N VAL A 69 -8.74 14.25 13.47
CA VAL A 69 -9.75 13.22 13.14
C VAL A 69 -9.30 12.42 11.93
N ASP A 70 -8.79 13.08 10.88
CA ASP A 70 -8.33 12.41 9.66
C ASP A 70 -7.08 11.55 9.91
N ILE A 71 -6.12 12.07 10.68
CA ILE A 71 -4.92 11.34 11.08
C ILE A 71 -5.29 10.16 11.98
N GLY A 72 -6.18 10.38 12.94
CA GLY A 72 -6.68 9.32 13.83
C GLY A 72 -7.37 8.20 13.06
N LEU A 73 -8.23 8.55 12.10
CA LEU A 73 -8.92 7.59 11.24
C LEU A 73 -7.95 6.86 10.31
N PHE A 74 -6.95 7.56 9.76
CA PHE A 74 -5.88 6.95 8.97
C PHE A 74 -5.07 5.93 9.79
N VAL A 75 -4.64 6.31 10.99
CA VAL A 75 -3.87 5.44 11.90
C VAL A 75 -4.72 4.24 12.31
N ALA A 76 -5.99 4.43 12.64
CA ALA A 76 -6.91 3.33 12.96
C ALA A 76 -7.07 2.36 11.78
N PHE A 77 -7.20 2.88 10.55
CA PHE A 77 -7.28 2.06 9.35
C PHE A 77 -5.95 1.34 9.04
N ALA A 78 -4.82 2.03 9.10
CA ALA A 78 -3.50 1.46 8.85
C ALA A 78 -3.13 0.38 9.88
N THR A 79 -3.48 0.60 11.15
CA THR A 79 -3.31 -0.41 12.21
C THR A 79 -4.22 -1.61 11.99
N LEU A 80 -5.49 -1.41 11.63
CA LEU A 80 -6.39 -2.50 11.24
C LEU A 80 -5.80 -3.31 10.08
N ALA A 81 -5.31 -2.64 9.04
CA ALA A 81 -4.69 -3.29 7.89
C ALA A 81 -3.44 -4.10 8.25
N MET A 82 -2.57 -3.54 9.09
CA MET A 82 -1.37 -4.25 9.57
C MET A 82 -1.70 -5.41 10.51
N VAL A 83 -2.65 -5.26 11.43
CA VAL A 83 -3.08 -6.35 12.31
C VAL A 83 -3.70 -7.47 11.47
N SER A 84 -4.52 -7.14 10.48
CA SER A 84 -5.13 -8.09 9.55
C SER A 84 -4.10 -8.84 8.70
N PHE A 85 -3.07 -8.14 8.23
CA PHE A 85 -1.92 -8.71 7.51
C PHE A 85 -1.09 -9.65 8.41
N LEU A 86 -0.63 -9.16 9.56
CA LEU A 86 0.27 -9.91 10.45
C LEU A 86 -0.39 -11.09 11.14
N ARG A 87 -1.69 -10.98 11.51
CA ARG A 87 -2.43 -12.11 12.11
C ARG A 87 -2.83 -13.17 11.10
N LYS A 88 -2.77 -12.87 9.79
CA LYS A 88 -3.15 -13.79 8.71
C LYS A 88 -4.53 -14.44 8.93
N SER A 89 -5.46 -13.70 9.51
CA SER A 89 -6.80 -14.22 9.83
C SER A 89 -7.80 -13.85 8.74
N VAL A 90 -8.51 -14.85 8.20
CA VAL A 90 -9.55 -14.69 7.19
C VAL A 90 -10.64 -13.68 7.56
N PRO A 91 -11.23 -13.68 8.78
CA PRO A 91 -12.27 -12.70 9.11
C PRO A 91 -11.74 -11.27 9.13
N LEU A 92 -10.57 -11.01 9.74
CA LEU A 92 -9.99 -9.67 9.71
C LEU A 92 -9.61 -9.24 8.29
N LYS A 93 -9.23 -10.17 7.40
CA LYS A 93 -8.99 -9.84 5.98
C LYS A 93 -10.24 -9.17 5.42
N TYR A 94 -11.40 -9.82 5.48
CA TYR A 94 -12.62 -9.26 4.92
C TYR A 94 -13.08 -7.96 5.59
N VAL A 95 -12.95 -7.84 6.92
CA VAL A 95 -13.24 -6.58 7.63
C VAL A 95 -12.34 -5.46 7.12
N THR A 96 -11.04 -5.69 6.94
CA THR A 96 -10.11 -4.71 6.37
C THR A 96 -10.46 -4.37 4.93
N LEU A 97 -10.84 -5.34 4.09
CA LEU A 97 -11.20 -5.06 2.69
C LEU A 97 -12.44 -4.16 2.61
N VAL A 98 -13.47 -4.44 3.41
CA VAL A 98 -14.66 -3.58 3.48
C VAL A 98 -14.28 -2.19 4.00
N ALA A 99 -13.49 -2.11 5.06
CA ALA A 99 -12.99 -0.83 5.58
C ALA A 99 -12.17 -0.06 4.53
N ALA A 100 -11.37 -0.74 3.71
CA ALA A 100 -10.58 -0.13 2.65
C ALA A 100 -11.47 0.48 1.56
N VAL A 101 -12.51 -0.24 1.13
CA VAL A 101 -13.48 0.27 0.15
C VAL A 101 -14.25 1.46 0.71
N LEU A 102 -14.69 1.42 1.97
CA LEU A 102 -15.43 2.53 2.59
C LEU A 102 -14.53 3.75 2.86
N TYR A 103 -13.36 3.54 3.45
CA TYR A 103 -12.46 4.63 3.84
C TYR A 103 -11.75 5.24 2.63
N MET A 104 -11.03 4.44 1.85
CA MET A 104 -10.26 4.93 0.71
C MET A 104 -11.12 5.15 -0.53
N GLY A 105 -12.26 4.46 -0.65
CA GLY A 105 -13.22 4.74 -1.71
C GLY A 105 -14.06 5.97 -1.36
N VAL A 106 -14.92 5.86 -0.35
CA VAL A 106 -16.01 6.83 -0.13
C VAL A 106 -15.55 8.07 0.65
N TYR A 107 -14.71 7.90 1.67
CA TYR A 107 -14.38 9.00 2.59
C TYR A 107 -13.16 9.84 2.15
N LYS A 108 -12.09 9.21 1.65
CA LYS A 108 -10.81 9.87 1.29
C LYS A 108 -10.28 9.44 -0.09
N SER A 109 -11.10 9.61 -1.12
CA SER A 109 -10.87 9.10 -2.49
C SER A 109 -9.59 9.60 -3.20
N GLN A 110 -8.82 10.54 -2.63
CA GLN A 110 -7.69 11.23 -3.29
C GLN A 110 -6.30 11.02 -2.65
N LEU A 111 -6.15 10.16 -1.64
CA LEU A 111 -4.91 10.13 -0.85
C LEU A 111 -3.67 9.58 -1.57
N ILE A 112 -3.75 8.82 -2.66
CA ILE A 112 -2.61 8.53 -3.57
C ILE A 112 -3.16 8.33 -4.97
N SER A 113 -3.17 9.39 -5.80
CA SER A 113 -3.25 9.21 -7.25
C SER A 113 -1.84 9.19 -7.83
N ILE A 114 -1.69 8.53 -8.98
CA ILE A 114 -0.45 8.48 -9.74
C ILE A 114 0.05 9.88 -10.10
N VAL A 115 -0.84 10.87 -10.20
CA VAL A 115 -0.52 12.29 -10.44
C VAL A 115 0.42 12.82 -9.35
N ASN A 116 0.19 12.45 -8.09
CA ASN A 116 1.02 12.93 -6.99
C ASN A 116 2.33 12.14 -6.92
N VAL A 117 2.31 10.83 -7.20
CA VAL A 117 3.51 9.98 -7.17
C VAL A 117 4.43 10.29 -8.37
N PHE A 118 3.89 10.53 -9.56
CA PHE A 118 4.66 10.92 -10.75
C PHE A 118 4.89 12.42 -10.86
N GLY A 119 4.13 13.28 -10.18
CA GLY A 119 4.55 14.65 -9.90
C GLY A 119 5.86 14.63 -9.10
N VAL A 120 5.94 13.82 -8.05
CA VAL A 120 7.16 13.64 -7.24
C VAL A 120 8.30 12.97 -8.02
N LEU A 121 8.03 11.84 -8.70
CA LEU A 121 9.06 11.14 -9.49
C LEU A 121 9.47 11.91 -10.76
N GLY A 122 8.54 12.62 -11.38
CA GLY A 122 8.72 13.45 -12.57
C GLY A 122 9.39 14.78 -12.26
N GLY A 123 9.11 15.38 -11.10
CA GLY A 123 9.86 16.51 -10.55
C GLY A 123 11.30 16.12 -10.22
N GLY A 124 11.50 14.94 -9.62
CA GLY A 124 12.84 14.37 -9.42
C GLY A 124 13.61 14.11 -10.73
N ALA A 125 12.93 13.62 -11.77
CA ALA A 125 13.52 13.40 -13.08
C ALA A 125 13.72 14.70 -13.90
N ALA A 126 12.91 15.73 -13.67
CA ALA A 126 13.11 17.07 -14.24
C ALA A 126 14.33 17.76 -13.62
N ALA A 127 14.51 17.65 -12.29
CA ALA A 127 15.72 18.10 -11.59
C ALA A 127 16.97 17.34 -12.05
N ALA A 128 16.86 16.03 -12.30
CA ALA A 128 17.95 15.24 -12.85
C ALA A 128 18.35 15.67 -14.28
N ASN A 129 17.38 16.01 -15.15
CA ASN A 129 17.64 16.51 -16.50
C ASN A 129 18.19 17.95 -16.52
N ALA A 130 17.74 18.82 -15.61
CA ALA A 130 18.31 20.17 -15.44
C ALA A 130 19.79 20.10 -15.00
N GLY A 131 20.16 19.07 -14.23
CA GLY A 131 21.55 18.79 -13.89
C GLY A 131 22.42 18.29 -15.05
N LEU A 132 21.82 17.78 -16.13
CA LEU A 132 22.50 17.33 -17.35
C LEU A 132 22.65 18.45 -18.39
N SER A 133 21.84 19.51 -18.32
CA SER A 133 21.90 20.66 -19.23
C SER A 133 22.85 21.79 -18.79
N GLY A 134 23.54 21.65 -17.65
CA GLY A 134 24.70 22.48 -17.29
C GLY A 134 24.41 23.92 -16.85
N GLU A 135 23.16 24.28 -16.56
CA GLU A 135 22.83 25.67 -16.20
C GLU A 135 22.76 25.94 -14.68
N GLU A 136 22.66 24.93 -13.80
CA GLU A 136 22.88 25.08 -12.34
C GLU A 136 23.37 23.76 -11.68
N PRO A 137 24.14 23.79 -10.59
CA PRO A 137 24.55 22.58 -9.87
C PRO A 137 23.33 21.84 -9.32
N VAL A 138 23.31 20.51 -9.47
CA VAL A 138 22.30 19.58 -8.92
C VAL A 138 22.43 19.54 -7.39
N THR A 139 22.04 20.63 -6.74
CA THR A 139 22.05 20.74 -5.29
C THR A 139 20.83 20.01 -4.72
N ALA A 140 20.95 19.49 -3.50
CA ALA A 140 19.81 18.94 -2.76
C ALA A 140 18.65 19.95 -2.66
N ALA A 141 18.94 21.25 -2.78
CA ALA A 141 17.98 22.34 -2.84
C ALA A 141 17.20 22.40 -4.17
N ALA A 142 17.83 22.14 -5.33
CA ALA A 142 17.13 22.08 -6.62
C ALA A 142 16.23 20.84 -6.74
N ILE A 143 16.69 19.70 -6.22
CA ILE A 143 15.87 18.49 -6.05
C ILE A 143 14.75 18.79 -5.04
N GLY A 144 15.06 19.48 -3.94
CA GLY A 144 14.10 19.95 -2.94
C GLY A 144 13.02 20.87 -3.53
N ALA A 145 13.39 21.83 -4.39
CA ALA A 145 12.50 22.78 -5.05
C ALA A 145 11.61 22.14 -6.12
N ALA A 146 12.14 21.17 -6.87
CA ALA A 146 11.36 20.39 -7.84
C ALA A 146 10.39 19.41 -7.15
N LEU A 147 10.80 18.87 -5.99
CA LEU A 147 9.93 18.08 -5.13
C LEU A 147 8.83 18.95 -4.50
N THR A 148 9.16 20.12 -3.95
CA THR A 148 8.18 21.02 -3.30
C THR A 148 7.21 21.67 -4.29
N SER A 149 7.61 21.94 -5.53
CA SER A 149 6.72 22.48 -6.58
C SER A 149 5.75 21.44 -7.16
N SER A 150 6.06 20.14 -7.02
CA SER A 150 5.22 19.03 -7.48
C SER A 150 4.40 18.38 -6.35
N LEU A 151 4.59 18.85 -5.11
CA LEU A 151 3.93 18.35 -3.91
C LEU A 151 2.80 19.31 -3.49
N PRO A 152 1.66 18.79 -3.01
CA PRO A 152 0.64 19.63 -2.39
C PRO A 152 1.24 20.36 -1.18
N PRO A 153 0.83 21.61 -0.91
CA PRO A 153 1.39 22.42 0.18
C PRO A 153 1.37 21.65 1.51
N PHE A 154 2.52 21.65 2.20
CA PHE A 154 2.78 20.87 3.43
C PHE A 154 1.75 21.10 4.54
N ALA A 155 1.07 22.26 4.55
CA ALA A 155 0.06 22.61 5.53
C ALA A 155 -1.25 21.79 5.43
N TYR A 156 -1.59 21.24 4.26
CA TYR A 156 -2.90 20.60 4.01
C TYR A 156 -2.86 19.07 3.82
N SER A 157 -1.72 18.40 4.03
CA SER A 157 -1.60 17.01 3.58
C SER A 157 -0.70 16.11 4.44
N LEU A 158 -0.64 16.32 5.75
CA LEU A 158 0.11 15.43 6.66
C LEU A 158 -0.36 13.97 6.54
N ALA A 159 -1.68 13.74 6.38
CA ALA A 159 -2.24 12.41 6.13
C ALA A 159 -1.74 11.76 4.82
N TRP A 160 -1.52 12.57 3.77
CA TRP A 160 -0.99 12.09 2.50
C TRP A 160 0.46 11.60 2.66
N TYR A 161 1.31 12.41 3.30
CA TYR A 161 2.70 12.02 3.55
C TYR A 161 2.80 10.80 4.47
N ALA A 162 2.01 10.76 5.54
CA ALA A 162 1.94 9.61 6.43
C ALA A 162 1.57 8.33 5.66
N PHE A 163 0.62 8.43 4.75
CA PHE A 163 0.19 7.32 3.93
C PHE A 163 1.20 6.90 2.85
N ALA A 164 1.84 7.86 2.19
CA ALA A 164 2.89 7.61 1.22
C ALA A 164 4.10 6.91 1.89
N ILE A 165 4.56 7.43 3.04
CA ILE A 165 5.64 6.84 3.83
C ILE A 165 5.26 5.43 4.27
N PHE A 166 4.06 5.25 4.83
CA PHE A 166 3.56 3.94 5.23
C PHE A 166 3.54 2.96 4.05
N THR A 167 3.08 3.40 2.88
CA THR A 167 3.04 2.58 1.66
C THR A 167 4.44 2.20 1.19
N VAL A 168 5.39 3.12 1.19
CA VAL A 168 6.78 2.86 0.77
C VAL A 168 7.46 1.91 1.76
N VAL A 169 7.36 2.17 3.06
CA VAL A 169 7.96 1.35 4.11
C VAL A 169 7.42 -0.08 4.06
N THR A 170 6.08 -0.24 4.01
CA THR A 170 5.47 -1.57 3.90
C THR A 170 5.85 -2.27 2.60
N THR A 171 5.98 -1.53 1.50
CA THR A 171 6.40 -2.05 0.20
C THR A 171 7.84 -2.57 0.20
N ILE A 172 8.75 -1.87 0.88
CA ILE A 172 10.15 -2.30 1.00
C ILE A 172 10.24 -3.56 1.87
N VAL A 173 9.55 -3.58 3.02
CA VAL A 173 9.71 -4.69 3.96
C VAL A 173 9.03 -5.97 3.45
N TRP A 174 7.76 -5.90 3.05
CA TRP A 174 6.96 -7.06 2.66
C TRP A 174 6.66 -7.14 1.15
N GLY A 175 6.92 -6.11 0.37
CA GLY A 175 6.40 -6.02 -0.99
C GLY A 175 5.01 -5.39 -1.01
N ARG A 176 4.23 -5.59 -2.08
CA ARG A 176 3.02 -4.80 -2.36
C ARG A 176 1.79 -5.02 -1.46
N VAL A 177 1.93 -4.95 -0.15
CA VAL A 177 0.83 -5.05 0.83
C VAL A 177 -0.23 -3.99 0.59
N TYR A 178 0.17 -2.81 0.09
CA TYR A 178 -0.75 -1.76 -0.35
C TYR A 178 -1.85 -2.28 -1.29
N CYS A 179 -1.46 -2.97 -2.36
CA CYS A 179 -2.40 -3.48 -3.37
C CYS A 179 -3.34 -4.55 -2.79
N GLY A 180 -2.86 -5.35 -1.84
CA GLY A 180 -3.62 -6.46 -1.26
C GLY A 180 -4.57 -6.06 -0.12
N ARG A 181 -4.22 -5.05 0.71
CA ARG A 181 -4.93 -4.75 1.96
C ARG A 181 -5.50 -3.34 2.06
N ILE A 182 -4.99 -2.40 1.27
CA ILE A 182 -5.22 -0.96 1.48
C ILE A 182 -5.89 -0.32 0.26
N CYS A 183 -5.49 -0.71 -0.95
CA CYS A 183 -6.05 -0.18 -2.19
C CYS A 183 -7.53 -0.50 -2.30
N ALA A 184 -8.39 0.53 -2.41
CA ALA A 184 -9.84 0.36 -2.53
C ALA A 184 -10.24 -0.52 -3.73
N PHE A 185 -9.61 -0.32 -4.89
CA PHE A 185 -9.92 -1.12 -6.08
C PHE A 185 -9.47 -2.57 -5.94
N GLY A 186 -8.27 -2.83 -5.40
CA GLY A 186 -7.80 -4.19 -5.12
C GLY A 186 -8.62 -4.90 -4.04
N ALA A 187 -9.16 -4.16 -3.08
CA ALA A 187 -10.09 -4.68 -2.09
C ALA A 187 -11.46 -4.99 -2.69
N LEU A 188 -11.98 -4.11 -3.54
CA LEU A 188 -13.22 -4.31 -4.26
C LEU A 188 -13.18 -5.58 -5.13
N THR A 189 -12.10 -5.82 -5.87
CA THR A 189 -12.01 -7.02 -6.71
C THR A 189 -11.85 -8.31 -5.90
N GLN A 190 -11.19 -8.29 -4.74
CA GLN A 190 -11.15 -9.43 -3.82
C GLN A 190 -12.52 -9.71 -3.19
N LEU A 191 -13.25 -8.67 -2.81
CA LEU A 191 -14.62 -8.82 -2.31
C LEU A 191 -15.54 -9.36 -3.41
N LEU A 192 -15.39 -8.89 -4.64
CA LEU A 192 -16.11 -9.39 -5.80
C LEU A 192 -15.79 -10.89 -6.03
N ASP A 193 -14.52 -11.30 -5.94
CA ASP A 193 -14.13 -12.71 -6.07
C ASP A 193 -14.76 -13.60 -4.98
N ALA A 194 -14.88 -13.09 -3.76
CA ALA A 194 -15.50 -13.81 -2.65
C ALA A 194 -17.02 -13.98 -2.80
N VAL A 195 -17.70 -13.06 -3.49
CA VAL A 195 -19.16 -13.10 -3.72
C VAL A 195 -19.51 -13.83 -5.02
N VAL A 196 -18.70 -13.69 -6.06
CA VAL A 196 -18.97 -14.26 -7.39
C VAL A 196 -18.73 -15.78 -7.38
N PRO A 197 -19.70 -16.59 -7.81
CA PRO A 197 -19.51 -18.03 -7.93
C PRO A 197 -18.39 -18.39 -8.92
N LYS A 198 -17.50 -19.30 -8.53
CA LYS A 198 -16.37 -19.78 -9.36
C LYS A 198 -16.75 -20.30 -10.74
N ARG A 199 -18.01 -20.72 -10.95
CA ARG A 199 -18.53 -21.19 -12.24
C ARG A 199 -18.52 -20.13 -13.36
N PHE A 200 -18.57 -18.85 -13.00
CA PHE A 200 -18.53 -17.76 -13.98
C PHE A 200 -17.09 -17.33 -14.31
N GLN A 201 -16.11 -17.80 -13.55
CA GLN A 201 -14.73 -17.40 -13.68
C GLN A 201 -14.01 -18.27 -14.70
N ILE A 202 -13.41 -17.63 -15.70
CA ILE A 202 -12.66 -18.26 -16.78
C ILE A 202 -11.18 -18.27 -16.39
N GLU A 203 -10.57 -19.46 -16.40
CA GLU A 203 -9.12 -19.59 -16.23
C GLU A 203 -8.41 -19.32 -17.56
N ILE A 204 -7.60 -18.26 -17.60
CA ILE A 204 -6.82 -17.88 -18.77
C ILE A 204 -5.64 -18.85 -18.94
N PRO A 205 -5.35 -19.35 -20.16
CA PRO A 205 -4.18 -20.19 -20.39
C PRO A 205 -2.89 -19.44 -20.05
N ALA A 206 -1.95 -20.12 -19.37
CA ALA A 206 -0.74 -19.52 -18.80
C ALA A 206 0.09 -18.70 -19.81
N ALA A 207 0.14 -19.11 -21.09
CA ALA A 207 0.86 -18.39 -22.12
C ALA A 207 0.25 -17.01 -22.42
N LEU A 208 -1.08 -16.93 -22.50
CA LEU A 208 -1.79 -15.68 -22.74
C LEU A 208 -1.67 -14.77 -21.52
N GLU A 209 -1.80 -15.32 -20.32
CA GLU A 209 -1.63 -14.58 -19.08
C GLU A 209 -0.23 -13.94 -18.98
N ARG A 210 0.83 -14.70 -19.31
CA ARG A 210 2.20 -14.17 -19.31
C ARG A 210 2.33 -12.96 -20.22
N ARG A 211 1.82 -13.06 -21.46
CA ARG A 211 1.87 -11.95 -22.43
C ARG A 211 1.02 -10.76 -22.00
N ALA A 212 -0.22 -11.02 -21.57
CA ALA A 212 -1.14 -9.98 -21.10
C ALA A 212 -0.60 -9.26 -19.85
N SER A 213 0.13 -9.94 -18.97
CA SER A 213 0.75 -9.30 -17.80
C SER A 213 1.82 -8.26 -18.16
N TYR A 214 2.31 -8.23 -19.41
CA TYR A 214 3.20 -7.16 -19.88
C TYR A 214 2.47 -5.88 -20.30
N VAL A 215 1.15 -5.93 -20.53
CA VAL A 215 0.36 -4.77 -20.96
C VAL A 215 0.43 -3.63 -19.96
N LYS A 216 0.30 -3.90 -18.65
CA LYS A 216 0.45 -2.89 -17.59
C LYS A 216 1.81 -2.21 -17.57
N TYR A 217 2.87 -2.90 -17.98
CA TYR A 217 4.20 -2.29 -18.12
C TYR A 217 4.25 -1.38 -19.35
N GLY A 218 3.63 -1.80 -20.46
CA GLY A 218 3.43 -0.93 -21.62
C GLY A 218 2.65 0.34 -21.29
N ILE A 219 1.56 0.22 -20.52
CA ILE A 219 0.78 1.37 -20.04
C ILE A 219 1.62 2.25 -19.13
N LEU A 220 2.38 1.67 -18.18
CA LEU A 220 3.27 2.42 -17.29
C LEU A 220 4.33 3.21 -18.07
N PHE A 221 5.11 2.56 -18.93
CA PHE A 221 6.17 3.23 -19.69
C PHE A 221 5.62 4.20 -20.74
N GLY A 222 4.46 3.87 -21.35
CA GLY A 222 3.76 4.76 -22.25
C GLY A 222 3.25 6.02 -21.54
N ALA A 223 2.68 5.88 -20.34
CA ALA A 223 2.23 7.01 -19.54
C ALA A 223 3.41 7.90 -19.11
N ILE A 224 4.53 7.28 -18.68
CA ILE A 224 5.77 8.00 -18.38
C ILE A 224 6.28 8.76 -19.62
N GLY A 225 6.33 8.09 -20.78
CA GLY A 225 6.77 8.70 -22.04
C GLY A 225 5.89 9.88 -22.46
N LEU A 226 4.57 9.74 -22.36
CA LEU A 226 3.61 10.82 -22.64
C LEU A 226 3.79 12.00 -21.67
N TYR A 227 3.98 11.73 -20.38
CA TYR A 227 4.24 12.77 -19.39
C TYR A 227 5.49 13.58 -19.73
N PHE A 228 6.58 12.93 -20.15
CA PHE A 228 7.78 13.63 -20.59
C PHE A 228 7.58 14.43 -21.88
N ALA A 229 6.71 13.97 -22.77
CA ALA A 229 6.44 14.63 -24.06
C ALA A 229 5.50 15.84 -23.94
N THR A 230 4.39 15.71 -23.20
CA THR A 230 3.34 16.75 -23.16
C THR A 230 3.31 17.54 -21.87
N ARG A 231 3.95 17.06 -20.79
CA ARG A 231 3.83 17.59 -19.41
C ARG A 231 2.39 17.60 -18.88
N GLU A 232 1.45 16.98 -19.59
CA GLU A 232 0.05 16.93 -19.19
C GLU A 232 -0.25 15.67 -18.36
N ILE A 233 -0.86 15.88 -17.20
CA ILE A 233 -1.20 14.81 -16.26
C ILE A 233 -2.66 14.34 -16.43
N ALA A 234 -3.45 15.03 -17.25
CA ALA A 234 -4.87 14.74 -17.46
C ALA A 234 -5.12 13.34 -18.04
N PHE A 235 -4.19 12.78 -18.81
CA PHE A 235 -4.34 11.45 -19.40
C PHE A 235 -4.45 10.33 -18.35
N TYR A 236 -3.80 10.49 -17.19
CA TYR A 236 -3.80 9.50 -16.12
C TYR A 236 -5.21 9.29 -15.51
N ARG A 237 -6.07 10.31 -15.56
CA ARG A 237 -7.48 10.22 -15.11
C ARG A 237 -8.27 9.16 -15.88
N TYR A 238 -7.92 8.87 -17.13
CA TYR A 238 -8.62 7.87 -17.95
C TYR A 238 -8.13 6.44 -17.70
N ILE A 239 -6.87 6.28 -17.31
CA ILE A 239 -6.27 4.96 -17.07
C ILE A 239 -6.69 4.42 -15.70
N GLU A 240 -6.84 5.30 -14.71
CA GLU A 240 -7.10 4.90 -13.33
C GLU A 240 -8.60 5.00 -12.96
N PRO A 241 -9.25 3.91 -12.55
CA PRO A 241 -10.66 3.90 -12.19
C PRO A 241 -10.93 4.48 -10.80
N PHE A 242 -10.04 5.31 -10.23
CA PHE A 242 -10.23 5.90 -8.90
C PHE A 242 -11.45 6.84 -8.84
N TRP A 243 -11.81 7.46 -9.97
CA TRP A 243 -13.01 8.30 -10.10
C TRP A 243 -14.32 7.57 -9.84
N LEU A 244 -14.31 6.23 -9.87
CA LEU A 244 -15.45 5.41 -9.45
C LEU A 244 -15.95 5.80 -8.06
N PHE A 245 -15.03 6.09 -7.14
CA PHE A 245 -15.39 6.30 -5.74
C PHE A 245 -15.70 7.76 -5.40
N THR A 246 -15.28 8.70 -6.23
CA THR A 246 -15.62 10.12 -6.08
C THR A 246 -17.02 10.46 -6.57
N PHE A 247 -17.70 9.52 -7.25
CA PHE A 247 -18.97 9.70 -7.97
C PHE A 247 -18.98 10.81 -9.05
N ASP A 248 -17.87 11.54 -9.20
CA ASP A 248 -17.65 12.66 -10.11
C ASP A 248 -17.13 12.19 -11.48
N ALA A 249 -17.97 11.44 -12.19
CA ALA A 249 -17.59 10.79 -13.44
C ALA A 249 -18.62 11.06 -14.55
N THR A 250 -18.11 11.28 -15.76
CA THR A 250 -18.93 11.40 -16.97
C THR A 250 -19.61 10.06 -17.28
N PRO A 251 -20.73 10.04 -18.01
CA PRO A 251 -21.40 8.79 -18.39
C PRO A 251 -20.48 7.78 -19.10
N VAL A 252 -19.53 8.27 -19.89
CA VAL A 252 -18.52 7.43 -20.57
C VAL A 252 -17.62 6.71 -19.58
N LEU A 253 -17.17 7.39 -18.52
CA LEU A 253 -16.32 6.79 -17.48
C LEU A 253 -17.09 5.73 -16.67
N TRP A 254 -18.37 5.98 -16.38
CA TRP A 254 -19.24 4.99 -15.73
C TRP A 254 -19.43 3.73 -16.57
N ILE A 255 -19.64 3.88 -17.88
CA ILE A 255 -19.71 2.74 -18.81
C ILE A 255 -18.39 1.97 -18.81
N MET A 256 -17.26 2.67 -18.88
CA MET A 256 -15.93 2.03 -18.89
C MET A 256 -15.68 1.22 -17.61
N VAL A 257 -15.96 1.80 -16.44
CA VAL A 257 -15.83 1.09 -15.16
C VAL A 257 -16.83 -0.05 -15.05
N GLY A 258 -18.08 0.14 -15.49
CA GLY A 258 -19.09 -0.92 -15.53
C GLY A 258 -18.64 -2.11 -16.38
N VAL A 259 -18.10 -1.86 -17.57
CA VAL A 259 -17.50 -2.89 -18.44
C VAL A 259 -16.33 -3.57 -17.75
N LEU A 260 -15.45 -2.81 -17.09
CA LEU A 260 -14.29 -3.35 -16.37
C LEU A 260 -14.71 -4.26 -15.20
N LEU A 261 -15.72 -3.86 -14.43
CA LEU A 261 -16.26 -4.64 -13.31
C LEU A 261 -16.97 -5.90 -13.81
N VAL A 262 -17.79 -5.80 -14.86
CA VAL A 262 -18.42 -6.97 -15.50
C VAL A 262 -17.35 -7.92 -16.04
N ALA A 263 -16.33 -7.39 -16.71
CA ALA A 263 -15.22 -8.22 -17.19
C ALA A 263 -14.45 -8.87 -16.02
N SER A 264 -14.40 -8.22 -14.86
CA SER A 264 -13.77 -8.76 -13.64
C SER A 264 -14.55 -9.93 -13.01
N ILE A 265 -15.83 -10.11 -13.33
CA ILE A 265 -16.63 -11.28 -12.95
C ILE A 265 -16.12 -12.53 -13.69
N PHE A 266 -15.81 -12.38 -14.98
CA PHE A 266 -15.31 -13.48 -15.82
C PHE A 266 -13.81 -13.71 -15.61
N VAL A 267 -13.03 -12.64 -15.52
CA VAL A 267 -11.58 -12.70 -15.33
C VAL A 267 -11.22 -12.06 -14.00
N ARG A 268 -10.84 -12.88 -13.03
CA ARG A 268 -10.46 -12.43 -11.69
C ARG A 268 -9.39 -11.35 -11.74
N ASN A 269 -9.64 -10.26 -11.01
CA ASN A 269 -8.71 -9.15 -10.82
C ASN A 269 -8.16 -8.54 -12.13
N LEU A 270 -8.97 -8.51 -13.20
CA LEU A 270 -8.56 -8.13 -14.56
C LEU A 270 -7.73 -6.84 -14.60
N TYR A 271 -8.24 -5.76 -14.02
CA TYR A 271 -7.57 -4.45 -14.03
C TYR A 271 -6.21 -4.50 -13.32
N CYS A 272 -6.18 -4.99 -12.07
CA CYS A 272 -4.96 -5.05 -11.28
C CYS A 272 -3.90 -5.98 -11.88
N ARG A 273 -4.33 -7.03 -12.60
CA ARG A 273 -3.46 -8.03 -13.23
C ARG A 273 -2.88 -7.56 -14.56
N PHE A 274 -3.62 -6.78 -15.35
CA PHE A 274 -3.24 -6.46 -16.73
C PHE A 274 -3.19 -4.97 -17.10
N LEU A 275 -3.92 -4.10 -16.41
CA LEU A 275 -4.06 -2.68 -16.80
C LEU A 275 -3.44 -1.70 -15.81
N CYS A 276 -3.33 -2.05 -14.53
CA CYS A 276 -2.98 -1.10 -13.46
C CYS A 276 -1.50 -0.63 -13.53
N PRO A 277 -1.23 0.64 -13.88
CA PRO A 277 0.14 1.16 -13.98
C PRO A 277 0.80 1.31 -12.60
N LEU A 278 0.05 1.73 -11.58
CA LEU A 278 0.55 1.82 -10.20
C LEU A 278 0.98 0.44 -9.68
N GLY A 279 0.20 -0.60 -9.96
CA GLY A 279 0.53 -1.98 -9.62
C GLY A 279 1.80 -2.47 -10.33
N ALA A 280 2.02 -2.05 -11.59
CA ALA A 280 3.23 -2.33 -12.34
C ALA A 280 4.46 -1.66 -11.71
N ALA A 281 4.37 -0.37 -11.38
CA ALA A 281 5.44 0.41 -10.74
C ALA A 281 5.83 -0.19 -9.39
N LEU A 282 4.86 -0.39 -8.49
CA LEU A 282 5.08 -1.03 -7.20
C LEU A 282 5.60 -2.47 -7.34
N GLY A 283 5.29 -3.15 -8.45
CA GLY A 283 5.75 -4.51 -8.73
C GLY A 283 7.24 -4.57 -9.04
N LEU A 284 7.74 -3.59 -9.79
CA LEU A 284 9.18 -3.44 -10.06
C LEU A 284 9.93 -3.08 -8.78
N VAL A 285 9.39 -2.14 -8.01
CA VAL A 285 9.96 -1.76 -6.70
C VAL A 285 10.03 -2.98 -5.78
N SER A 286 8.92 -3.70 -5.60
CA SER A 286 8.89 -4.89 -4.74
C SER A 286 9.83 -6.00 -5.22
N LYS A 287 10.04 -6.18 -6.53
CA LYS A 287 11.03 -7.15 -7.02
C LYS A 287 12.43 -6.82 -6.52
N ALA A 288 12.79 -5.54 -6.49
CA ALA A 288 14.11 -5.07 -6.09
C ALA A 288 14.28 -4.94 -4.56
N THR A 289 13.24 -4.49 -3.84
CA THR A 289 13.38 -4.05 -2.45
C THR A 289 12.88 -5.04 -1.41
N THR A 290 12.04 -6.02 -1.77
CA THR A 290 11.37 -6.90 -0.78
C THR A 290 12.38 -7.71 0.04
N VAL A 291 12.47 -7.36 1.34
CA VAL A 291 13.37 -7.98 2.33
C VAL A 291 12.83 -9.30 2.87
N LEU A 292 11.52 -9.39 3.13
CA LEU A 292 10.89 -10.57 3.74
C LEU A 292 10.08 -11.38 2.70
N PRO A 293 10.71 -12.27 1.92
CA PRO A 293 9.99 -13.10 0.95
C PRO A 293 9.03 -14.07 1.63
N ILE A 294 8.00 -14.50 0.90
CA ILE A 294 7.08 -15.56 1.34
C ILE A 294 7.90 -16.85 1.54
N LYS A 295 7.82 -17.42 2.74
CA LYS A 295 8.52 -18.67 3.07
C LYS A 295 7.91 -19.85 2.31
N ARG A 296 8.76 -20.73 1.80
CA ARG A 296 8.37 -22.00 1.19
C ARG A 296 9.33 -23.11 1.58
N TRP A 297 8.79 -24.30 1.76
CA TRP A 297 9.57 -25.53 1.89
C TRP A 297 10.14 -25.94 0.53
N SER A 298 11.17 -26.78 0.52
CA SER A 298 11.73 -27.34 -0.72
C SER A 298 10.72 -28.22 -1.45
N GLU A 299 9.85 -28.92 -0.72
CA GLU A 299 8.80 -29.79 -1.26
C GLU A 299 7.64 -29.01 -1.89
N CYS A 300 7.53 -27.69 -1.65
CA CYS A 300 6.53 -26.85 -2.29
C CYS A 300 6.70 -26.79 -3.82
N SER A 301 7.86 -27.17 -4.35
CA SER A 301 8.11 -27.33 -5.79
C SER A 301 7.25 -28.42 -6.45
N GLN A 302 6.76 -29.40 -5.69
CA GLN A 302 5.94 -30.50 -6.21
C GLN A 302 4.43 -30.27 -5.98
N CYS A 303 4.07 -29.33 -5.12
CA CYS A 303 2.68 -29.03 -4.76
C CYS A 303 2.15 -27.80 -5.51
N ALA A 304 1.01 -27.94 -6.19
CA ALA A 304 0.34 -26.85 -6.91
C ALA A 304 -0.80 -26.17 -6.10
N LEU A 305 -0.94 -26.48 -4.80
CA LEU A 305 -2.09 -26.03 -4.01
C LEU A 305 -2.15 -24.48 -3.89
N CYS A 306 -1.03 -23.84 -3.56
CA CYS A 306 -0.97 -22.37 -3.48
C CYS A 306 -1.10 -21.71 -4.87
N GLU A 307 -0.66 -22.39 -5.93
CA GLU A 307 -0.80 -21.93 -7.32
C GLU A 307 -2.27 -21.86 -7.72
N LYS A 308 -3.04 -22.93 -7.46
CA LYS A 308 -4.49 -22.97 -7.74
C LYS A 308 -5.31 -22.01 -6.89
N THR A 309 -4.86 -21.74 -5.66
CA THR A 309 -5.55 -20.83 -4.73
C THR A 309 -5.30 -19.35 -5.06
N CYS A 310 -4.24 -19.03 -5.81
CA CYS A 310 -3.86 -17.65 -6.07
C CYS A 310 -4.84 -16.94 -7.02
N GLU A 311 -5.68 -16.07 -6.48
CA GLU A 311 -6.66 -15.26 -7.23
C GLU A 311 -6.01 -14.25 -8.19
N TRP A 312 -4.72 -13.95 -7.98
CA TRP A 312 -3.96 -12.95 -8.73
C TRP A 312 -3.12 -13.53 -9.87
N GLY A 313 -2.97 -14.86 -9.95
CA GLY A 313 -2.08 -15.50 -10.93
C GLY A 313 -0.58 -15.22 -10.69
N ALA A 314 -0.22 -14.86 -9.46
CA ALA A 314 1.14 -14.49 -9.10
C ALA A 314 2.10 -15.68 -8.90
N ILE A 315 1.56 -16.89 -8.82
CA ILE A 315 2.32 -18.13 -8.68
C ILE A 315 2.25 -18.86 -10.01
N ARG A 316 3.39 -19.10 -10.65
CA ARG A 316 3.49 -19.82 -11.92
C ARG A 316 4.52 -20.92 -11.78
N GLU A 317 4.19 -22.13 -12.21
CA GLU A 317 5.13 -23.26 -12.18
C GLU A 317 5.69 -23.50 -10.76
N ARG A 318 4.82 -23.39 -9.75
CA ARG A 318 5.18 -23.42 -8.30
C ARG A 318 6.19 -22.36 -7.83
N GLN A 319 6.44 -21.30 -8.59
CA GLN A 319 7.29 -20.18 -8.17
C GLN A 319 6.48 -18.90 -7.99
N ILE A 320 6.80 -18.12 -6.96
CA ILE A 320 6.13 -16.84 -6.66
C ILE A 320 6.82 -15.74 -7.46
N LEU A 321 6.11 -15.10 -8.38
CA LEU A 321 6.57 -13.93 -9.08
C LEU A 321 6.34 -12.68 -8.21
N LYS A 322 7.42 -12.11 -7.67
CA LYS A 322 7.36 -10.88 -6.85
C LYS A 322 6.71 -9.70 -7.58
N THR A 323 6.90 -9.62 -8.90
CA THR A 323 6.31 -8.60 -9.78
C THR A 323 4.81 -8.71 -9.98
N GLU A 324 4.20 -9.87 -9.67
CA GLU A 324 2.76 -10.14 -9.79
C GLU A 324 2.07 -10.36 -8.43
N CYS A 325 2.81 -10.77 -7.39
CA CYS A 325 2.30 -10.93 -6.04
C CYS A 325 1.88 -9.60 -5.39
N VAL A 326 0.61 -9.49 -4.99
CA VAL A 326 0.07 -8.32 -4.26
C VAL A 326 0.04 -8.51 -2.74
N ARG A 327 0.65 -9.58 -2.21
CA ARG A 327 0.67 -9.88 -0.75
C ARG A 327 -0.73 -9.86 -0.12
N CYS A 328 -1.64 -10.64 -0.69
CA CYS A 328 -2.98 -10.89 -0.12
C CYS A 328 -3.00 -11.95 1.00
N ASP A 329 -1.86 -12.61 1.24
CA ASP A 329 -1.60 -13.65 2.26
C ASP A 329 -2.38 -14.96 2.15
N ASP A 330 -3.26 -15.16 1.16
CA ASP A 330 -4.04 -16.40 1.05
C ASP A 330 -3.16 -17.66 0.94
N CYS A 331 -2.04 -17.55 0.23
CA CYS A 331 -1.07 -18.65 0.14
C CYS A 331 -0.27 -18.86 1.42
N GLU A 332 -0.10 -17.83 2.27
CA GLU A 332 0.56 -17.93 3.56
C GLU A 332 -0.39 -18.53 4.62
N ILE A 333 -1.66 -18.13 4.61
CA ILE A 333 -2.72 -18.74 5.43
C ILE A 333 -2.78 -20.23 5.15
N LEU A 334 -2.78 -20.62 3.87
CA LEU A 334 -2.81 -22.02 3.47
C LEU A 334 -1.53 -22.80 3.80
N TYR A 335 -0.37 -22.12 3.78
CA TYR A 335 0.91 -22.71 4.17
C TYR A 335 0.96 -22.99 5.68
N ASP A 336 0.42 -22.08 6.50
CA ASP A 336 0.38 -22.19 7.96
C ASP A 336 -0.74 -23.14 8.46
N ASP A 337 -1.72 -23.48 7.61
CA ASP A 337 -2.81 -24.40 7.90
C ASP A 337 -2.36 -25.87 7.89
N LYS A 338 -2.37 -26.50 9.07
CA LYS A 338 -1.92 -27.88 9.27
C LYS A 338 -2.86 -28.95 8.70
N GLU A 339 -4.12 -28.60 8.47
CA GLU A 339 -5.14 -29.53 7.99
C GLU A 339 -5.23 -29.51 6.46
N ARG A 340 -4.90 -28.37 5.84
CA ARG A 340 -4.97 -28.20 4.38
C ARG A 340 -3.64 -28.34 3.67
N CYS A 341 -2.52 -27.96 4.32
CA CYS A 341 -1.20 -28.04 3.70
C CYS A 341 -0.71 -29.50 3.61
N PRO A 342 -0.45 -30.05 2.41
CA PRO A 342 -0.01 -31.44 2.26
C PRO A 342 1.30 -31.74 2.99
N HIS A 343 2.21 -30.77 3.08
CA HIS A 343 3.48 -30.93 3.81
C HIS A 343 3.23 -31.21 5.30
N TRP A 344 2.41 -30.38 5.95
CA TRP A 344 2.03 -30.56 7.36
C TRP A 344 1.30 -31.88 7.59
N LEU A 345 0.35 -32.24 6.72
CA LEU A 345 -0.35 -33.51 6.81
C LEU A 345 0.59 -34.71 6.75
N LEU A 346 1.58 -34.69 5.85
CA LEU A 346 2.58 -35.74 5.74
C LEU A 346 3.50 -35.78 6.97
N GLU A 347 3.89 -34.62 7.49
CA GLU A 347 4.73 -34.53 8.69
C GLU A 347 4.00 -35.05 9.93
N LEU A 348 2.73 -34.70 10.11
CA LEU A 348 1.88 -35.20 11.19
C LEU A 348 1.70 -36.72 11.08
N LYS A 349 1.45 -37.25 9.87
CA LYS A 349 1.36 -38.70 9.63
C LYS A 349 2.69 -39.42 9.88
N ARG A 350 3.84 -38.80 9.59
CA ARG A 350 5.16 -39.36 9.91
C ARG A 350 5.39 -39.39 11.42
N LYS A 351 5.05 -38.32 12.14
CA LYS A 351 5.16 -38.23 13.60
C LYS A 351 4.25 -39.23 14.31
N ALA A 352 3.01 -39.39 13.86
CA ALA A 352 2.08 -40.39 14.40
C ALA A 352 2.63 -41.82 14.23
N ARG A 353 3.08 -42.17 13.02
CA ARG A 353 3.70 -43.49 12.76
C ARG A 353 4.97 -43.73 13.58
N ALA A 354 5.78 -42.69 13.82
CA ALA A 354 6.97 -42.81 14.67
C ALA A 354 6.62 -43.01 16.15
N ALA A 355 5.51 -42.46 16.63
CA ALA A 355 5.03 -42.66 18.00
C ALA A 355 4.42 -44.06 18.22
N GLU A 356 3.83 -44.65 17.20
CA GLU A 356 3.25 -46.01 17.20
C GLU A 356 4.30 -47.11 16.96
N ALA A 357 5.53 -46.76 16.57
CA ALA A 357 6.57 -47.74 16.30
C ALA A 357 6.97 -48.48 17.60
N PRO A 358 6.93 -49.83 17.63
CA PRO A 358 7.25 -50.62 18.81
C PRO A 358 8.73 -50.39 19.17
N GLY A 359 8.95 -49.62 20.24
CA GLY A 359 10.28 -49.17 20.70
C GLY A 359 10.33 -47.74 21.24
N ALA A 360 9.33 -46.89 20.94
CA ALA A 360 9.29 -45.50 21.41
C ALA A 360 8.79 -45.33 22.86
N GLN A 361 8.18 -46.35 23.46
CA GLN A 361 7.58 -46.30 24.82
C GLN A 361 8.50 -46.81 25.95
N LEU A 362 9.75 -47.22 25.64
CA LEU A 362 10.69 -47.80 26.61
C LEU A 362 11.85 -46.87 27.01
N ARG A 363 11.70 -45.54 26.87
CA ARG A 363 12.68 -44.56 27.36
C ARG A 363 12.05 -43.46 28.19
#